data_AF-A0A1F5XHW2-F1
#
_entry.id   AF-A0A1F5XHW2-F1
#
_cell.length_a   1.000
_cell.length_b   1.000
_cell.length_c   1.000
_cell.angle_alpha   90.00
_cell.angle_beta   90.00
_cell.angle_gamma   90.00
#
_symmetry.space_group_name_H-M   'P 1'
#
loop_
_entity.id
_entity.type
_entity.pdbx_description
1 polymer ?
#
loop_
_entity_poly.entity_id
_entity_poly.type
_entity_poly.pdbx_seq_one_letter_code
_entity_poly.pdbx_strand_id
1 'polypeptide(L)' 'MTITIPRKLIQNDDIVIVPKKEYEKLFRFWSSAEPITRREKKAIEKGLREIRDGKFFISREVKKGLGL' A
#
# COMPACT_ATOMS: atom_id res chain seq x y z
N MET A 1 9.79 -20.97 26.25
CA MET A 1 8.88 -21.26 25.13
C MET A 1 9.73 -21.38 23.88
N THR A 2 9.86 -22.58 23.33
CA THR A 2 10.75 -22.88 22.21
C THR A 2 9.91 -22.97 20.95
N ILE A 3 10.10 -22.05 20.01
CA ILE A 3 9.40 -22.05 18.71
C ILE A 3 10.31 -22.77 17.72
N THR A 4 9.93 -23.98 17.30
CA THR A 4 10.69 -24.75 16.31
C THR A 4 10.13 -24.46 14.92
N ILE A 5 10.92 -23.81 14.05
CA ILE A 5 10.52 -23.49 12.68
C ILE A 5 11.27 -24.42 11.71
N PRO A 6 10.57 -25.18 10.85
CA PRO A 6 11.20 -26.01 9.83
C PRO A 6 12.09 -25.19 8.88
N ARG A 7 13.36 -25.60 8.71
CA ARG A 7 14.34 -24.91 7.84
C ARG A 7 13.87 -24.69 6.40
N LYS A 8 13.00 -25.56 5.87
CA LYS A 8 12.43 -25.44 4.52
C LYS A 8 11.56 -24.20 4.29
N LEU A 9 11.04 -23.59 5.37
CA LEU A 9 10.23 -22.37 5.27
C LEU A 9 11.08 -21.10 5.08
N ILE A 10 12.39 -21.20 5.27
CA ILE A 10 13.31 -20.07 5.20
C ILE A 10 13.93 -20.07 3.81
N GLN A 11 13.39 -19.26 2.89
CA GLN A 11 13.84 -19.24 1.50
C GLN A 11 15.18 -18.52 1.29
N ASN A 12 15.57 -17.61 2.19
CA ASN A 12 16.78 -16.76 2.04
C ASN A 12 17.51 -16.49 3.37
N ASP A 13 17.46 -17.42 4.33
CA ASP A 13 18.01 -17.31 5.70
C ASP A 13 17.52 -16.14 6.59
N ASP A 14 16.76 -15.18 6.04
CA ASP A 14 16.18 -14.08 6.82
C ASP A 14 14.82 -14.48 7.42
N ILE A 15 14.81 -14.67 8.75
CA ILE A 15 13.58 -14.83 9.54
C ILE A 15 13.17 -13.48 10.11
N VAL A 16 11.99 -13.01 9.74
CA VAL A 16 11.36 -11.84 10.36
C VAL A 16 10.28 -12.33 11.33
N ILE A 17 10.48 -12.09 12.63
CA ILE A 17 9.49 -12.39 13.66
C ILE A 17 8.57 -11.19 13.79
N VAL A 18 7.30 -11.35 13.44
CA VAL A 18 6.26 -10.33 13.58
C VAL A 18 5.11 -10.84 14.47
N PRO A 19 4.43 -9.95 15.22
CA PRO A 19 3.20 -10.31 15.90
C PRO A 19 2.16 -10.86 14.92
N LYS A 20 1.42 -11.91 15.33
CA LYS A 20 0.37 -12.54 14.51
C LYS A 20 -0.61 -11.52 13.89
N LYS A 21 -1.06 -10.54 14.68
CA LYS A 21 -1.97 -9.48 14.21
C LYS A 21 -1.39 -8.63 13.09
N GLU A 22 -0.08 -8.40 13.10
CA GLU A 22 0.61 -7.61 12.08
C GLU A 22 0.81 -8.42 10.80
N TYR A 23 1.21 -9.69 10.95
CA TYR A 23 1.27 -10.63 9.83
C TYR A 23 -0.07 -10.74 9.10
N GLU A 24 -1.17 -10.91 9.83
CA GLU A 24 -2.51 -11.04 9.24
C GLU A 24 -2.93 -9.78 8.47
N LYS A 25 -2.59 -8.59 8.99
CA LYS A 25 -2.85 -7.32 8.29
C LYS A 25 -2.06 -7.23 6.99
N LEU A 26 -0.76 -7.53 7.03
CA LEU A 26 0.09 -7.53 5.84
C LEU A 26 -0.40 -8.55 4.82
N PHE A 27 -0.71 -9.78 5.25
CA PHE A 27 -1.21 -10.83 4.38
C PHE A 27 -2.51 -10.42 3.66
N ARG A 28 -3.48 -9.86 4.39
CA ARG A 28 -4.75 -9.38 3.81
C ARG A 28 -4.54 -8.22 2.83
N PHE A 29 -3.62 -7.31 3.16
CA PHE A 29 -3.26 -6.21 2.27
C PHE A 29 -2.67 -6.76 0.97
N TRP A 30 -1.66 -7.63 1.05
CA TRP A 30 -1.01 -8.20 -0.13
C TRP A 30 -1.94 -9.10 -0.96
N SER A 31 -2.86 -9.83 -0.33
CA SER A 31 -3.82 -10.68 -1.05
C SER A 31 -4.84 -9.89 -1.87
N SER A 32 -5.05 -8.61 -1.53
CA SER A 32 -6.00 -7.71 -2.20
C SER A 32 -5.33 -6.59 -3.00
N ALA A 33 -3.99 -6.52 -2.98
CA ALA A 33 -3.24 -5.49 -3.67
C ALA A 33 -3.18 -5.78 -5.16
N GLU A 34 -3.71 -4.88 -5.98
CA GLU A 34 -3.46 -4.89 -7.42
C GLU A 34 -2.03 -4.43 -7.71
N PRO A 35 -1.30 -5.12 -8.62
CA PRO A 35 0.03 -4.70 -9.00
C PRO A 35 -0.04 -3.38 -9.77
N ILE A 36 0.59 -2.35 -9.21
CA ILE A 36 0.67 -1.03 -9.87
C ILE A 36 1.85 -0.95 -10.83
N THR A 37 1.64 -0.31 -11.97
CA THR A 37 2.68 0.02 -12.95
C THR A 37 3.55 1.18 -12.47
N ARG A 38 4.72 1.34 -13.08
CA ARG A 38 5.63 2.46 -12.80
C ARG A 38 4.99 3.83 -13.08
N ARG A 39 4.07 3.91 -14.06
CA ARG A 39 3.36 5.15 -14.40
C ARG A 39 2.34 5.50 -13.33
N GLU A 40 1.56 4.51 -12.87
CA GLU A 40 0.58 4.69 -11.80
C GLU A 40 1.27 5.09 -10.49
N LYS A 41 2.38 4.44 -10.15
CA LYS A 41 3.18 4.85 -8.97
C LYS A 41 3.57 6.33 -9.02
N LYS A 42 4.07 6.81 -10.15
CA LYS A 42 4.42 8.24 -10.33
C LYS A 42 3.19 9.15 -10.21
N ALA A 43 2.04 8.73 -10.75
CA ALA A 43 0.80 9.49 -10.65
C ALA A 43 0.30 9.59 -9.20
N ILE A 44 0.36 8.50 -8.44
CA ILE A 44 0.01 8.48 -7.01
C ILE A 44 0.95 9.40 -6.22
N GLU A 45 2.27 9.28 -6.42
CA GLU A 45 3.26 10.14 -5.75
C GLU A 45 3.01 11.63 -6.05
N LYS A 46 2.66 11.95 -7.30
CA LYS A 46 2.32 13.32 -7.71
C LYS A 46 1.04 13.79 -7.01
N GLY A 47 -0.03 13.00 -7.03
CA GLY A 47 -1.30 13.34 -6.39
C GLY A 47 -1.16 13.57 -4.88
N LEU A 48 -0.38 12.74 -4.19
CA LEU A 48 -0.09 12.93 -2.77
C LEU A 48 0.63 14.26 -2.49
N ARG A 49 1.57 14.66 -3.35
CA ARG A 49 2.23 15.98 -3.25
C ARG A 49 1.26 17.11 -3.49
N GLU A 50 0.42 17.00 -4.52
CA GLU A 50 -0.60 18.01 -4.84
C GLU A 50 -1.57 18.20 -3.68
N ILE A 51 -2.06 17.12 -3.05
CA ILE A 51 -2.92 17.19 -1.86
C ILE A 51 -2.21 17.92 -0.72
N ARG A 52 -0.95 17.53 -0.42
CA ARG A 52 -0.16 18.15 0.64
C ARG A 52 0.05 19.64 0.40
N ASP A 53 0.27 20.03 -0.85
CA ASP A 53 0.51 21.41 -1.25
C ASP A 53 -0.80 22.20 -1.47
N GLY A 54 -1.97 21.63 -1.14
CA GLY A 54 -3.29 22.27 -1.27
C GLY A 54 -3.80 22.37 -2.71
N LYS A 55 -3.17 21.70 -3.66
CA LYS A 55 -3.50 21.68 -5.09
C LYS A 55 -4.48 20.54 -5.40
N PHE A 56 -5.67 20.62 -4.84
CA PHE A 56 -6.75 19.67 -5.13
C PHE A 56 -8.04 20.40 -5.43
N PHE A 57 -8.92 19.75 -6.18
CA PHE A 57 -10.26 20.25 -6.44
C PHE A 57 -11.25 19.61 -5.47
N ILE A 58 -12.09 20.41 -4.84
CA ILE A 58 -13.24 19.91 -4.09
C ILE A 58 -14.43 19.67 -5.01
N SER A 59 -15.40 18.86 -4.57
CA SER A 59 -16.48 18.35 -5.43
C SER A 59 -17.24 19.44 -6.21
N ARG A 60 -17.44 20.63 -5.61
CA ARG A 60 -18.08 21.76 -6.29
C ARG A 60 -17.25 22.33 -7.45
N GLU A 61 -15.92 22.34 -7.31
CA GLU A 61 -14.99 22.84 -8.33
C GLU A 61 -14.90 21.85 -9.48
N VAL A 62 -14.90 20.55 -9.18
CA VAL A 62 -14.97 19.48 -10.17
C VAL A 62 -16.26 19.58 -10.98
N LYS A 63 -17.41 19.72 -10.30
CA LYS A 63 -18.73 19.89 -10.94
C LYS A 63 -18.76 21.09 -11.89
N LYS A 64 -18.31 22.25 -11.40
CA LYS A 64 -18.22 23.47 -12.22
C LYS A 64 -17.29 23.31 -13.42
N GLY A 65 -16.14 22.64 -13.24
CA GLY A 65 -15.16 22.41 -14.30
C GLY A 65 -15.61 21.41 -15.36
N LEU A 66 -16.50 20.47 -14.99
CA LEU A 66 -17.06 19.47 -15.90
C LEU A 66 -18.46 19.82 -16.42
N GLY A 67 -19.05 20.93 -15.97
CA GLY A 67 -20.40 21.34 -16.36
C GLY A 67 -21.53 20.47 -15.78
N LEU A 68 -21.29 19.87 -14.60
CA LEU A 68 -22.19 18.96 -13.88
C LEU A 68 -22.86 19.62 -12.67
#